data_AF-M2SNZ1-F1
#
_entry.id   AF-M2SNZ1-F1
#
_cell.length_a   1.000
_cell.length_b   1.000
_cell.length_c   1.000
_cell.angle_alpha   90.00
_cell.angle_beta   90.00
_cell.angle_gamma   90.00
#
_symmetry.space_group_name_H-M   'P 1'
#
loop_
_entity.id
_entity.type
_entity.pdbx_description
1 polymer ?
#
loop_
_entity_poly.entity_id
_entity_poly.type
_entity_poly.pdbx_seq_one_letter_code
_entity_poly.pdbx_strand_id
1 'polypeptide(L)'
;MSSSKLFTTALALQNYFPSFSLFSSPDPTNGFVQYQNLSSAASHSLLGYLSPHNSIYLGVDHTTKDVSGRASLRLESNKSWNRGLLVVDIRHMPASQCGTGAGEFTGTMVTGNWDVDAPGQGKNAGCSIRAPESGDGMGGAQVPSYVTEFNDAKGGVYAMEWAESSISVWFFPHDSPGYTEYFSQSNATAVTSPDPSTWGPPMARFSGSGCDFSERFVDMKIVFNTALCGE
;
A
#
# COMPACT_ATOMS: atom_id res chain seq x y z
N MET A 1 9.08 13.28 22.40
CA MET A 1 10.00 14.21 21.71
C MET A 1 9.64 14.16 20.25
N SER A 2 9.55 15.31 19.56
CA SER A 2 9.37 15.34 18.10
C SER A 2 10.58 14.66 17.44
N SER A 3 10.33 13.90 16.38
CA SER A 3 11.36 13.15 15.64
C SER A 3 11.00 13.15 14.16
N SER A 4 11.00 14.35 13.60
CA SER A 4 10.86 14.59 12.16
C SER A 4 11.94 13.83 11.38
N LYS A 5 11.54 13.20 10.28
CA LYS A 5 12.37 12.28 9.52
C LYS A 5 12.69 12.89 8.16
N LEU A 6 13.97 13.16 7.93
CA LEU A 6 14.46 13.63 6.63
C LEU A 6 14.31 12.54 5.57
N PHE A 7 13.93 12.91 4.34
CA PHE A 7 13.91 11.98 3.21
C PHE A 7 15.30 11.39 2.93
N THR A 8 15.37 10.07 2.81
CA THR A 8 16.59 9.31 2.43
C THR A 8 16.54 8.74 1.02
N THR A 9 15.37 8.68 0.39
CA THR A 9 15.16 8.27 -1.01
C THR A 9 13.78 8.76 -1.47
N ALA A 10 13.69 9.30 -2.68
CA ALA A 10 12.42 9.67 -3.32
C ALA A 10 12.23 8.88 -4.62
N LEU A 11 11.15 8.13 -4.73
CA LEU A 11 10.84 7.26 -5.87
C LEU A 11 9.72 7.89 -6.70
N ALA A 12 10.08 8.77 -7.63
CA ALA A 12 9.13 9.49 -8.47
C ALA A 12 9.68 9.73 -9.88
N LEU A 13 8.77 9.89 -10.86
CA LEU A 13 9.07 10.19 -12.26
C LEU A 13 10.21 9.31 -12.80
N GLN A 14 11.20 9.89 -13.49
CA GLN A 14 12.28 9.18 -14.19
C GLN A 14 13.10 8.23 -13.29
N ASN A 15 13.10 8.45 -11.98
CA ASN A 15 13.80 7.61 -11.01
C ASN A 15 12.98 6.42 -10.51
N TYR A 16 11.68 6.35 -10.83
CA TYR A 16 10.79 5.29 -10.36
C TYR A 16 11.15 3.93 -10.98
N PHE A 17 10.91 3.72 -12.28
CA PHE A 17 11.16 2.40 -12.89
C PHE A 17 12.60 1.87 -12.75
N PRO A 18 13.67 2.68 -12.83
CA PRO A 18 15.04 2.21 -12.55
C PRO A 18 15.29 1.74 -11.10
N SER A 19 14.40 2.09 -10.16
CA SER A 19 14.48 1.68 -8.76
C SER A 19 13.74 0.38 -8.43
N PHE A 20 13.04 -0.22 -9.41
CA PHE A 20 12.35 -1.51 -9.26
C PHE A 20 12.84 -2.53 -10.30
N SER A 21 12.80 -3.80 -9.93
CA SER A 21 12.88 -4.93 -10.84
C SER A 21 11.46 -5.42 -11.14
N LEU A 22 11.16 -5.72 -12.40
CA LEU A 22 9.89 -6.35 -12.77
C LEU A 22 10.07 -7.86 -12.71
N PHE A 23 9.36 -8.50 -11.79
CA PHE A 23 9.23 -9.95 -11.73
C PHE A 23 8.45 -10.43 -12.97
N SER A 24 8.93 -11.47 -13.64
CA SER A 24 8.32 -12.02 -14.86
C SER A 24 8.42 -13.55 -14.94
N SER A 25 8.44 -14.20 -13.77
CA SER A 25 8.31 -15.65 -13.61
C SER A 25 6.84 -16.02 -13.36
N PRO A 26 6.46 -17.31 -13.35
CA PRO A 26 5.13 -17.74 -12.88
C PRO A 26 4.82 -17.21 -11.48
N ASP A 27 3.54 -16.99 -11.20
CA ASP A 27 3.11 -16.40 -9.93
C ASP A 27 3.33 -17.35 -8.74
N PRO A 28 4.04 -16.93 -7.67
CA PRO A 28 4.28 -17.77 -6.49
C PRO A 28 2.99 -18.18 -5.74
N THR A 29 1.89 -17.45 -5.93
CA THR A 29 0.56 -17.74 -5.39
C THR A 29 -0.36 -18.47 -6.37
N ASN A 30 0.20 -19.06 -7.44
CA ASN A 30 -0.49 -19.85 -8.47
C ASN A 30 -1.66 -19.11 -9.16
N GLY A 31 -1.61 -17.77 -9.22
CA GLY A 31 -2.63 -16.93 -9.84
C GLY A 31 -2.77 -17.07 -11.35
N PHE A 32 -3.95 -16.70 -11.85
CA PHE A 32 -4.30 -16.62 -13.28
C PHE A 32 -3.73 -15.33 -13.91
N VAL A 33 -2.41 -15.16 -13.80
CA VAL A 33 -1.69 -13.92 -14.11
C VAL A 33 -0.37 -14.19 -14.82
N GLN A 34 -0.08 -13.39 -15.85
CA GLN A 34 1.16 -13.44 -16.63
C GLN A 34 1.97 -12.16 -16.37
N TYR A 35 2.93 -12.20 -15.44
CA TYR A 35 3.73 -11.02 -15.13
C TYR A 35 4.70 -10.66 -16.26
N GLN A 36 4.62 -9.41 -16.72
CA GLN A 36 5.39 -8.90 -17.85
C GLN A 36 6.71 -8.25 -17.42
N ASN A 37 7.78 -8.53 -18.17
CA ASN A 37 9.03 -7.76 -18.07
C ASN A 37 8.84 -6.34 -18.64
N LEU A 38 9.78 -5.43 -18.34
CA LEU A 38 9.71 -4.01 -18.71
C LEU A 38 9.47 -3.74 -20.21
N SER A 39 10.04 -4.57 -21.10
CA SER A 39 9.88 -4.40 -22.55
C SER A 39 8.45 -4.74 -22.99
N SER A 40 7.95 -5.91 -22.57
CA SER A 40 6.57 -6.34 -22.87
C SER A 40 5.53 -5.44 -22.18
N ALA A 41 5.79 -5.03 -20.94
CA ALA A 41 4.93 -4.12 -20.20
C ALA A 41 4.79 -2.76 -20.90
N ALA A 42 5.88 -2.23 -21.46
CA ALA A 42 5.86 -1.00 -22.24
C ALA A 42 5.17 -1.18 -23.60
N SER A 43 5.42 -2.27 -24.34
CA SER A 43 4.78 -2.51 -25.65
C SER A 43 3.27 -2.72 -25.56
N HIS A 44 2.80 -3.29 -24.45
CA HIS A 44 1.37 -3.49 -24.16
C HIS A 44 0.75 -2.35 -23.33
N SER A 45 1.46 -1.24 -23.13
CA SER A 45 1.01 -0.05 -22.37
C SER A 45 0.53 -0.33 -20.94
N LEU A 46 1.05 -1.38 -20.30
CA LEU A 46 0.72 -1.77 -18.92
C LEU A 46 1.39 -0.87 -17.87
N LEU A 47 2.42 -0.13 -18.26
CA LEU A 47 3.09 0.86 -17.43
C LEU A 47 3.46 2.13 -18.22
N GLY A 48 3.69 3.22 -17.51
CA GLY A 48 4.15 4.46 -18.13
C GLY A 48 4.14 5.67 -17.18
N TYR A 49 4.30 6.86 -17.79
CA TYR A 49 4.22 8.15 -17.11
C TYR A 49 2.97 8.91 -17.59
N LEU A 50 2.12 9.35 -16.66
CA LEU A 50 0.88 10.05 -16.97
C LEU A 50 1.08 11.57 -16.91
N SER A 51 0.92 12.22 -18.05
CA SER A 51 0.77 13.67 -18.19
C SER A 51 -0.71 14.06 -18.16
N PRO A 52 -1.13 15.18 -17.53
CA PRO A 52 -0.30 16.20 -16.89
C PRO A 52 0.04 15.92 -15.41
N HIS A 53 -0.48 14.83 -14.84
CA HIS A 53 -0.44 14.59 -13.38
C HIS A 53 0.90 14.10 -12.82
N ASN A 54 1.96 14.03 -13.64
CA ASN A 54 3.31 13.56 -13.24
C ASN A 54 3.31 12.22 -12.47
N SER A 55 2.31 11.37 -12.74
CA SER A 55 2.04 10.15 -12.00
C SER A 55 2.61 8.92 -12.72
N ILE A 56 2.89 7.86 -11.97
CA ILE A 56 3.24 6.56 -12.56
C ILE A 56 1.93 5.81 -12.88
N TYR A 57 1.87 5.17 -14.05
CA TYR A 57 0.85 4.17 -14.35
C TYR A 57 1.42 2.76 -14.15
N LEU A 58 0.65 1.93 -13.46
CA LEU A 58 0.79 0.48 -13.37
C LEU A 58 -0.61 -0.10 -13.59
N GLY A 59 -0.74 -1.08 -14.49
CA GLY A 59 -2.03 -1.63 -14.89
C GLY A 59 -1.94 -3.05 -15.43
N VAL A 60 -3.08 -3.51 -15.94
CA VAL A 60 -3.27 -4.88 -16.45
C VAL A 60 -3.90 -4.84 -17.85
N ASP A 61 -3.67 -5.89 -18.62
CA ASP A 61 -4.37 -6.08 -19.89
C ASP A 61 -5.87 -6.22 -19.60
N HIS A 62 -6.67 -5.37 -20.22
CA HIS A 62 -8.13 -5.29 -20.07
C HIS A 62 -8.85 -5.48 -21.42
N THR A 63 -8.15 -5.88 -22.48
CA THR A 63 -8.69 -6.05 -23.84
C THR A 63 -8.56 -7.50 -24.34
N THR A 64 -7.47 -8.19 -24.02
CA THR A 64 -7.21 -9.57 -24.47
C THR A 64 -7.94 -10.59 -23.60
N LYS A 65 -8.27 -11.73 -24.21
CA LYS A 65 -8.70 -12.95 -23.53
C LYS A 65 -7.68 -14.05 -23.81
N ASP A 66 -6.83 -14.33 -22.82
CA ASP A 66 -5.86 -15.43 -22.85
C ASP A 66 -6.27 -16.50 -21.84
N VAL A 67 -6.08 -17.78 -22.20
CA VAL A 67 -6.30 -18.94 -21.33
C VAL A 67 -5.12 -19.19 -20.38
N SER A 68 -4.01 -18.49 -20.58
CA SER A 68 -2.75 -18.63 -19.85
C SER A 68 -2.61 -17.66 -18.67
N GLY A 69 -3.64 -16.84 -18.41
CA GLY A 69 -3.66 -15.80 -17.38
C GLY A 69 -3.71 -14.37 -17.96
N ARG A 70 -4.13 -13.39 -17.16
CA ARG A 70 -4.15 -11.97 -17.58
C ARG A 70 -2.75 -11.36 -17.50
N ALA A 71 -2.31 -10.64 -18.54
CA ALA A 71 -1.04 -9.92 -18.49
C ALA A 71 -1.08 -8.78 -17.44
N SER A 72 -0.09 -8.74 -16.55
CA SER A 72 -0.04 -7.87 -15.37
C SER A 72 1.41 -7.57 -14.97
N LEU A 73 1.60 -6.87 -13.84
CA LEU A 73 2.89 -6.41 -13.34
C LEU A 73 3.07 -6.77 -11.86
N ARG A 74 4.31 -7.15 -11.52
CA ARG A 74 4.83 -7.23 -10.16
C ARG A 74 6.18 -6.53 -10.11
N LEU A 75 6.22 -5.38 -9.45
CA LEU A 75 7.43 -4.55 -9.27
C LEU A 75 7.96 -4.76 -7.86
N GLU A 76 9.24 -5.11 -7.72
CA GLU A 76 9.93 -5.26 -6.44
C GLU A 76 11.11 -4.28 -6.35
N SER A 77 11.27 -3.58 -5.22
CA SER A 77 12.33 -2.57 -5.10
C SER A 77 13.74 -3.17 -5.20
N ASN A 78 14.63 -2.46 -5.88
CA ASN A 78 16.05 -2.81 -6.01
C ASN A 78 16.83 -2.57 -4.71
N LYS A 79 16.31 -1.68 -3.84
CA LYS A 79 16.76 -1.52 -2.45
C LYS A 79 15.87 -2.32 -1.49
N SER A 80 16.46 -2.75 -0.38
CA SER A 80 15.77 -3.15 0.84
C SER A 80 15.80 -2.02 1.88
N TRP A 81 14.94 -2.11 2.89
CA TRP A 81 14.98 -1.28 4.10
C TRP A 81 14.78 -2.16 5.35
N ASN A 82 15.32 -1.71 6.48
CA ASN A 82 15.23 -2.44 7.76
C ASN A 82 14.43 -1.69 8.85
N ARG A 83 14.19 -0.38 8.70
CA ARG A 83 13.30 0.49 9.49
C ARG A 83 13.01 1.78 8.70
N GLY A 84 12.07 2.60 9.14
CA GLY A 84 11.93 3.99 8.66
C GLY A 84 10.49 4.47 8.54
N LEU A 85 10.27 5.45 7.67
CA LEU A 85 8.96 5.94 7.26
C LEU A 85 8.85 5.80 5.75
N LEU A 86 7.90 4.98 5.29
CA LEU A 86 7.51 4.89 3.89
C LEU A 86 6.29 5.79 3.67
N VAL A 87 6.32 6.64 2.64
CA VAL A 87 5.20 7.48 2.22
C VAL A 87 4.93 7.20 0.75
N VAL A 88 3.67 6.95 0.39
CA VAL A 88 3.23 6.68 -0.98
C VAL A 88 1.96 7.48 -1.28
N ASP A 89 2.07 8.48 -2.16
CA ASP A 89 0.94 9.13 -2.83
C ASP A 89 0.41 8.19 -3.91
N ILE A 90 -0.88 7.86 -3.84
CA ILE A 90 -1.56 6.99 -4.80
C ILE A 90 -2.86 7.68 -5.22
N ARG A 91 -2.98 8.00 -6.51
CA ARG A 91 -4.19 8.65 -7.08
C ARG A 91 -5.32 7.68 -7.43
N HIS A 92 -5.02 6.41 -7.65
CA HIS A 92 -5.96 5.37 -8.07
C HIS A 92 -5.36 3.98 -7.77
N MET A 93 -6.19 3.00 -7.41
CA MET A 93 -5.78 1.59 -7.22
C MET A 93 -6.64 0.61 -8.05
N PRO A 94 -6.18 -0.63 -8.32
CA PRO A 94 -6.98 -1.67 -8.94
C PRO A 94 -8.26 -1.97 -8.13
N ALA A 95 -9.36 -2.34 -8.79
CA ALA A 95 -10.66 -2.55 -8.13
C ALA A 95 -10.94 -4.04 -7.80
N SER A 96 -11.26 -4.32 -6.52
CA SER A 96 -11.64 -5.62 -5.95
C SER A 96 -12.71 -5.45 -4.83
N GLN A 97 -13.47 -6.50 -4.46
CA GLN A 97 -14.56 -6.42 -3.47
C GLN A 97 -14.43 -7.51 -2.37
N CYS A 98 -14.46 -7.15 -1.06
CA CYS A 98 -14.89 -7.93 0.15
C CYS A 98 -14.30 -7.40 1.51
N GLY A 99 -14.78 -7.91 2.68
CA GLY A 99 -14.40 -7.57 4.09
C GLY A 99 -14.92 -8.62 5.12
N THR A 100 -15.07 -8.44 6.46
CA THR A 100 -15.01 -7.30 7.43
C THR A 100 -14.83 -7.79 8.92
N GLY A 101 -14.38 -6.95 9.89
CA GLY A 101 -14.21 -7.28 11.35
C GLY A 101 -13.38 -6.26 12.18
N ALA A 102 -13.32 -6.26 13.53
CA ALA A 102 -12.98 -5.06 14.39
C ALA A 102 -11.94 -5.14 15.57
N GLY A 103 -11.30 -4.00 15.92
CA GLY A 103 -10.59 -3.79 17.22
C GLY A 103 -9.36 -2.81 17.27
N GLU A 104 -9.26 -1.98 18.33
CA GLU A 104 -8.10 -1.21 18.87
C GLU A 104 -7.40 -0.03 18.13
N PHE A 105 -7.80 0.36 16.92
CA PHE A 105 -7.32 1.58 16.22
C PHE A 105 -8.51 2.29 15.56
N THR A 106 -8.31 3.32 14.72
CA THR A 106 -9.47 3.91 13.99
C THR A 106 -10.03 2.94 12.94
N GLY A 107 -9.21 2.00 12.47
CA GLY A 107 -9.61 0.84 11.71
C GLY A 107 -10.18 -0.31 12.55
N THR A 108 -10.21 -1.49 11.94
CA THR A 108 -11.10 -2.58 12.33
C THR A 108 -10.32 -3.91 12.14
N MET A 109 -9.86 -4.56 13.23
CA MET A 109 -9.12 -5.83 13.16
C MET A 109 -10.00 -7.00 12.71
N VAL A 110 -9.88 -7.40 11.44
CA VAL A 110 -10.69 -8.49 10.87
C VAL A 110 -10.20 -9.86 11.35
N THR A 111 -8.88 -10.02 11.46
CA THR A 111 -8.22 -11.28 11.81
C THR A 111 -7.02 -11.02 12.71
N GLY A 112 -6.96 -11.71 13.85
CA GLY A 112 -5.87 -11.57 14.82
C GLY A 112 -4.76 -12.64 14.70
N ASN A 113 -4.97 -13.69 13.91
CA ASN A 113 -3.97 -14.75 13.74
C ASN A 113 -3.06 -14.45 12.55
N TRP A 114 -1.75 -14.50 12.77
CA TRP A 114 -0.72 -14.10 11.79
C TRP A 114 -0.50 -15.16 10.69
N ASP A 115 -1.02 -16.36 10.87
CA ASP A 115 -1.03 -17.44 9.88
C ASP A 115 -2.05 -17.19 8.75
N VAL A 116 -1.61 -17.41 7.51
CA VAL A 116 -2.42 -17.22 6.28
C VAL A 116 -3.48 -18.30 6.08
N ASP A 117 -3.32 -19.48 6.69
CA ASP A 117 -4.24 -20.63 6.57
C ASP A 117 -4.94 -20.97 7.91
N ALA A 118 -4.97 -20.03 8.85
CA ALA A 118 -5.53 -20.22 10.18
C ALA A 118 -7.01 -20.70 10.17
N PRO A 119 -7.36 -21.73 10.95
CA PRO A 119 -8.74 -22.23 11.02
C PRO A 119 -9.74 -21.14 11.49
N GLY A 120 -10.76 -20.88 10.66
CA GLY A 120 -11.86 -19.96 10.98
C GLY A 120 -11.72 -18.55 10.39
N GLN A 121 -10.66 -18.25 9.64
CA GLN A 121 -10.55 -17.02 8.84
C GLN A 121 -10.44 -17.31 7.33
N GLY A 122 -10.50 -16.26 6.51
CA GLY A 122 -10.25 -16.38 5.07
C GLY A 122 -8.78 -16.70 4.79
N LYS A 123 -8.52 -17.49 3.74
CA LYS A 123 -7.16 -17.73 3.22
C LYS A 123 -6.47 -16.41 2.90
N ASN A 124 -5.17 -16.35 3.16
CA ASN A 124 -4.32 -15.18 2.93
C ASN A 124 -4.74 -13.89 3.68
N ALA A 125 -5.66 -13.97 4.66
CA ALA A 125 -6.01 -12.83 5.50
C ALA A 125 -4.89 -12.42 6.47
N GLY A 126 -4.17 -13.39 7.06
CA GLY A 126 -3.13 -13.14 8.06
C GLY A 126 -3.62 -12.24 9.20
N CYS A 127 -2.80 -11.30 9.66
CA CYS A 127 -3.21 -10.27 10.62
C CYS A 127 -3.77 -9.03 9.88
N SER A 128 -5.08 -8.97 9.62
CA SER A 128 -5.67 -7.94 8.76
C SER A 128 -6.48 -6.89 9.51
N ILE A 129 -6.32 -5.64 9.04
CA ILE A 129 -6.95 -4.44 9.59
C ILE A 129 -7.63 -3.68 8.45
N ARG A 130 -8.94 -3.50 8.57
CA ARG A 130 -9.80 -2.71 7.68
C ARG A 130 -9.86 -1.25 8.14
N ALA A 131 -10.30 -0.34 7.27
CA ALA A 131 -10.68 1.02 7.65
C ALA A 131 -12.10 1.09 8.25
N PRO A 132 -12.46 2.16 8.97
CA PRO A 132 -13.83 2.39 9.44
C PRO A 132 -14.77 2.71 8.26
N GLU A 133 -15.99 2.17 8.33
CA GLU A 133 -17.03 2.30 7.30
C GLU A 133 -18.32 2.90 7.92
N SER A 134 -19.14 3.61 7.12
CA SER A 134 -20.39 4.13 7.65
C SER A 134 -21.38 3.00 7.98
N GLY A 135 -21.84 2.98 9.23
CA GLY A 135 -22.78 1.96 9.71
C GLY A 135 -22.15 0.68 10.27
N ASP A 136 -20.82 0.58 10.38
CA ASP A 136 -20.14 -0.59 10.96
C ASP A 136 -20.30 -0.76 12.49
N GLY A 137 -20.96 0.21 13.15
CA GLY A 137 -21.21 0.23 14.59
C GLY A 137 -20.04 0.75 15.45
N MET A 138 -18.88 1.05 14.85
CA MET A 138 -17.67 1.49 15.56
C MET A 138 -17.60 3.01 15.80
N GLY A 139 -18.54 3.77 15.22
CA GLY A 139 -18.65 5.23 15.42
C GLY A 139 -17.60 6.06 14.67
N GLY A 140 -16.79 5.45 13.82
CA GLY A 140 -15.86 6.15 12.93
C GLY A 140 -16.59 6.90 11.80
N ALA A 141 -15.97 7.96 11.31
CA ALA A 141 -16.30 8.47 9.98
C ALA A 141 -15.79 7.50 8.92
N GLN A 142 -16.55 7.31 7.83
CA GLN A 142 -16.13 6.47 6.71
C GLN A 142 -14.84 7.01 6.09
N VAL A 143 -13.82 6.15 5.96
CA VAL A 143 -12.53 6.50 5.38
C VAL A 143 -12.38 5.82 4.02
N PRO A 144 -12.26 6.58 2.90
CA PRO A 144 -12.19 6.03 1.54
C PRO A 144 -10.81 5.42 1.25
N SER A 145 -10.45 4.35 1.96
CA SER A 145 -9.12 3.76 1.93
C SER A 145 -8.92 2.75 0.80
N TYR A 146 -9.99 2.16 0.28
CA TYR A 146 -9.92 1.02 -0.63
C TYR A 146 -10.81 1.19 -1.87
N VAL A 147 -10.30 0.73 -3.01
CA VAL A 147 -11.02 0.49 -4.27
C VAL A 147 -11.93 1.64 -4.69
N THR A 148 -13.25 1.47 -4.73
CA THR A 148 -14.17 2.41 -5.39
C THR A 148 -14.18 3.74 -4.66
N GLU A 149 -14.33 3.72 -3.34
CA GLU A 149 -14.40 4.92 -2.51
C GLU A 149 -13.08 5.69 -2.55
N PHE A 150 -11.95 4.98 -2.55
CA PHE A 150 -10.62 5.56 -2.73
C PHE A 150 -10.48 6.23 -4.09
N ASN A 151 -10.87 5.55 -5.17
CA ASN A 151 -10.76 6.07 -6.54
C ASN A 151 -11.69 7.28 -6.75
N ASP A 152 -12.91 7.24 -6.20
CA ASP A 152 -13.88 8.35 -6.20
C ASP A 152 -13.39 9.55 -5.37
N ALA A 153 -12.73 9.30 -4.23
CA ALA A 153 -12.02 10.30 -3.43
C ALA A 153 -10.70 10.80 -4.09
N LYS A 154 -10.40 10.37 -5.33
CA LYS A 154 -9.19 10.71 -6.10
C LYS A 154 -7.89 10.21 -5.43
N GLY A 155 -8.01 9.20 -4.58
CA GLY A 155 -6.95 8.56 -3.82
C GLY A 155 -6.48 9.35 -2.59
N GLY A 156 -5.25 9.09 -2.18
CA GLY A 156 -4.63 9.74 -1.03
C GLY A 156 -3.23 9.23 -0.74
N VAL A 157 -2.68 9.71 0.36
CA VAL A 157 -1.34 9.34 0.84
C VAL A 157 -1.45 8.24 1.89
N TYR A 158 -0.80 7.10 1.63
CA TYR A 158 -0.50 6.10 2.65
C TYR A 158 0.87 6.39 3.27
N ALA A 159 0.96 6.34 4.60
CA ALA A 159 2.20 6.49 5.33
C ALA A 159 2.37 5.34 6.33
N MET A 160 3.50 4.64 6.30
CA MET A 160 3.85 3.54 7.21
C MET A 160 5.13 3.87 7.96
N GLU A 161 5.04 4.04 9.28
CA GLU A 161 6.20 4.06 10.17
C GLU A 161 6.50 2.64 10.63
N TRP A 162 7.73 2.18 10.37
CA TRP A 162 8.29 0.96 10.94
C TRP A 162 9.38 1.35 11.96
N ALA A 163 8.98 1.30 13.23
CA ALA A 163 9.81 1.54 14.40
C ALA A 163 10.30 0.21 15.01
N GLU A 164 11.10 0.29 16.09
CA GLU A 164 11.77 -0.89 16.68
C GLU A 164 10.82 -1.96 17.23
N SER A 165 9.64 -1.55 17.72
CA SER A 165 8.65 -2.39 18.41
C SER A 165 7.23 -2.20 17.88
N SER A 166 7.06 -1.52 16.75
CA SER A 166 5.76 -1.31 16.13
C SER A 166 5.84 -0.96 14.65
N ILE A 167 4.86 -1.44 13.87
CA ILE A 167 4.51 -0.89 12.56
C ILE A 167 3.19 -0.13 12.71
N SER A 168 3.13 1.12 12.24
CA SER A 168 1.92 1.96 12.27
C SER A 168 1.63 2.51 10.89
N VAL A 169 0.36 2.49 10.48
CA VAL A 169 -0.09 2.96 9.17
C VAL A 169 -1.13 4.06 9.34
N TRP A 170 -0.96 5.15 8.59
CA TRP A 170 -1.93 6.22 8.43
C TRP A 170 -2.35 6.30 6.96
N PHE A 171 -3.56 6.81 6.72
CA PHE A 171 -4.05 7.13 5.38
C PHE A 171 -4.72 8.51 5.40
N PHE A 172 -4.38 9.33 4.41
CA PHE A 172 -4.84 10.71 4.28
C PHE A 172 -5.47 10.89 2.88
N PRO A 173 -6.82 10.92 2.75
CA PRO A 173 -7.49 11.20 1.48
C PRO A 173 -7.04 12.54 0.90
N HIS A 174 -6.97 12.67 -0.44
CA HIS A 174 -6.48 13.90 -1.07
C HIS A 174 -7.31 15.15 -0.76
N ASP A 175 -8.62 15.01 -0.59
CA ASP A 175 -9.50 16.14 -0.22
C ASP A 175 -9.58 16.35 1.32
N SER A 176 -8.64 15.82 2.12
CA SER A 176 -8.67 15.91 3.60
C SER A 176 -7.83 17.06 4.18
N PRO A 177 -8.18 17.56 5.40
CA PRO A 177 -7.33 18.51 6.13
C PRO A 177 -5.93 17.97 6.43
N GLY A 178 -5.81 16.69 6.81
CA GLY A 178 -4.51 16.06 7.12
C GLY A 178 -3.58 15.96 5.91
N TYR A 179 -4.12 15.67 4.71
CA TYR A 179 -3.33 15.79 3.47
C TYR A 179 -2.87 17.24 3.24
N THR A 180 -3.77 18.21 3.44
CA THR A 180 -3.47 19.64 3.26
C THR A 180 -2.39 20.13 4.24
N GLU A 181 -2.39 19.62 5.46
CA GLU A 181 -1.41 19.97 6.51
C GLU A 181 -0.05 19.31 6.30
N TYR A 182 -0.01 18.01 5.97
CA TYR A 182 1.21 17.20 6.02
C TYR A 182 1.87 16.89 4.66
N PHE A 183 1.09 16.85 3.56
CA PHE A 183 1.57 16.33 2.27
C PHE A 183 1.33 17.25 1.07
N SER A 184 0.46 18.26 1.19
CA SER A 184 0.30 19.28 0.17
C SER A 184 1.59 20.10 -0.02
N GLN A 185 1.93 20.42 -1.27
CA GLN A 185 3.08 21.26 -1.62
C GLN A 185 2.98 22.70 -1.07
N SER A 186 1.80 23.13 -0.58
CA SER A 186 1.63 24.35 0.20
C SER A 186 2.38 24.33 1.55
N ASN A 187 2.75 23.15 2.06
CA ASN A 187 3.59 22.97 3.25
C ASN A 187 4.86 22.16 2.92
N ALA A 188 5.75 22.75 2.12
CA ALA A 188 7.01 22.12 1.69
C ALA A 188 7.88 21.59 2.85
N THR A 189 7.79 22.18 4.05
CA THR A 189 8.52 21.71 5.24
C THR A 189 7.97 20.39 5.77
N ALA A 190 6.64 20.24 5.88
CA ALA A 190 6.03 18.98 6.30
C ALA A 190 6.25 17.86 5.27
N VAL A 191 6.20 18.21 3.98
CA VAL A 191 6.55 17.30 2.88
C VAL A 191 7.99 16.80 3.01
N THR A 192 8.97 17.69 3.25
CA THR A 192 10.41 17.33 3.22
C THR A 192 10.97 16.77 4.53
N SER A 193 10.28 16.97 5.66
CA SER A 193 10.67 16.43 6.97
C SER A 193 9.45 16.00 7.81
N PRO A 194 8.69 14.98 7.36
CA PRO A 194 7.49 14.49 8.06
C PRO A 194 7.76 14.01 9.48
N ASP A 195 6.86 14.33 10.42
CA ASP A 195 6.87 13.84 11.81
C ASP A 195 5.58 13.08 12.12
N PRO A 196 5.60 11.73 12.11
CA PRO A 196 4.43 10.92 12.44
C PRO A 196 3.85 11.16 13.84
N SER A 197 4.60 11.78 14.77
CA SER A 197 4.11 12.06 16.12
C SER A 197 3.07 13.19 16.19
N THR A 198 2.89 13.98 15.13
CA THR A 198 1.84 15.02 15.05
C THR A 198 0.54 14.53 14.41
N TRP A 199 0.58 13.43 13.64
CA TRP A 199 -0.52 12.98 12.78
C TRP A 199 -1.74 12.39 13.50
N GLY A 200 -1.68 12.26 14.84
CA GLY A 200 -2.73 11.59 15.62
C GLY A 200 -2.71 10.06 15.47
N PRO A 201 -3.80 9.37 15.86
CA PRO A 201 -3.82 7.90 15.90
C PRO A 201 -3.76 7.28 14.49
N PRO A 202 -2.95 6.21 14.30
CA PRO A 202 -2.91 5.46 13.05
C PRO A 202 -4.22 4.68 12.79
N MET A 203 -4.48 4.37 11.51
CA MET A 203 -5.59 3.50 11.11
C MET A 203 -5.36 2.03 11.46
N ALA A 204 -4.09 1.62 11.49
CA ALA A 204 -3.65 0.29 11.83
C ALA A 204 -2.36 0.37 12.63
N ARG A 205 -2.26 -0.39 13.72
CA ARG A 205 -1.05 -0.48 14.54
C ARG A 205 -0.76 -1.92 14.94
N PHE A 206 0.40 -2.42 14.53
CA PHE A 206 0.94 -3.70 14.93
C PHE A 206 2.01 -3.44 15.99
N SER A 207 1.78 -3.88 17.23
CA SER A 207 2.74 -3.77 18.34
C SER A 207 2.38 -4.75 19.47
N GLY A 208 3.38 -5.22 20.22
CA GLY A 208 3.14 -6.06 21.41
C GLY A 208 4.41 -6.75 21.90
N SER A 209 4.45 -7.12 23.18
CA SER A 209 5.62 -7.75 23.82
C SER A 209 5.88 -9.20 23.37
N GLY A 210 4.97 -9.81 22.59
CA GLY A 210 5.11 -11.15 22.03
C GLY A 210 5.80 -11.22 20.66
N CYS A 211 6.23 -10.10 20.08
CA CYS A 211 6.88 -10.06 18.77
C CYS A 211 8.10 -9.14 18.77
N ASP A 212 9.29 -9.70 18.50
CA ASP A 212 10.47 -8.89 18.20
C ASP A 212 10.45 -8.50 16.71
N PHE A 213 10.09 -7.25 16.43
CA PHE A 213 10.01 -6.74 15.06
C PHE A 213 11.39 -6.66 14.37
N SER A 214 12.50 -6.71 15.10
CA SER A 214 13.85 -6.73 14.53
C SER A 214 14.34 -8.12 14.15
N GLU A 215 13.85 -9.17 14.81
CA GLU A 215 14.08 -10.56 14.40
C GLU A 215 13.09 -11.06 13.33
N ARG A 216 11.90 -10.45 13.21
CA ARG A 216 10.82 -10.94 12.32
C ARG A 216 10.73 -10.21 10.98
N PHE A 217 11.27 -9.00 10.87
CA PHE A 217 11.28 -8.20 9.65
C PHE A 217 12.70 -7.73 9.35
N VAL A 218 13.28 -8.20 8.24
CA VAL A 218 14.64 -7.83 7.79
C VAL A 218 14.64 -7.67 6.27
N ASP A 219 15.44 -6.71 5.79
CA ASP A 219 15.64 -6.38 4.38
C ASP A 219 14.35 -6.33 3.52
N MET A 220 13.30 -5.74 4.08
CA MET A 220 11.99 -5.63 3.45
C MET A 220 12.06 -4.80 2.16
N LYS A 221 11.42 -5.31 1.11
CA LYS A 221 11.23 -4.61 -0.17
C LYS A 221 9.85 -3.98 -0.27
N ILE A 222 9.75 -2.90 -1.04
CA ILE A 222 8.47 -2.39 -1.52
C ILE A 222 8.04 -3.25 -2.72
N VAL A 223 6.82 -3.79 -2.68
CA VAL A 223 6.25 -4.59 -3.76
C VAL A 223 4.93 -3.97 -4.21
N PHE A 224 4.81 -3.67 -5.50
CA PHE A 224 3.53 -3.34 -6.15
C PHE A 224 3.12 -4.54 -7.01
N ASN A 225 1.93 -5.09 -6.76
CA ASN A 225 1.44 -6.28 -7.45
C ASN A 225 -0.03 -6.13 -7.87
N THR A 226 -0.43 -6.83 -8.93
CA THR A 226 -1.85 -7.09 -9.24
C THR A 226 -1.99 -8.51 -9.78
N ALA A 227 -2.01 -9.48 -8.87
CA ALA A 227 -2.40 -10.86 -9.18
C ALA A 227 -3.92 -10.95 -9.48
N LEU A 228 -4.34 -12.03 -10.12
CA LEU A 228 -5.75 -12.37 -10.33
C LEU A 228 -5.95 -13.85 -10.02
N CYS A 229 -7.00 -14.19 -9.27
CA CYS A 229 -7.15 -15.52 -8.67
C CYS A 229 -5.88 -15.89 -7.85
N GLY A 230 -5.58 -17.17 -7.71
CA GLY A 230 -4.56 -17.69 -6.80
C GLY A 230 -5.18 -18.40 -5.61
N GLU A 231 -4.36 -18.70 -4.60
CA GLU A 231 -4.72 -19.44 -3.38
C GLU A 231 -5.48 -18.61 -2.32
#